data_AF-A0A9P7RY67-F1
#
_entry.id   AF-A0A9P7RY67-F1
#
_cell.length_a   1.000
_cell.length_b   1.000
_cell.length_c   1.000
_cell.angle_alpha   90.00
_cell.angle_beta   90.00
_cell.angle_gamma   90.00
#
_symmetry.space_group_name_H-M   'P 1'
#
loop_
_entity.id
_entity.type
_entity.pdbx_description
1 polymer ?
#
loop_
_entity_poly.entity_id
_entity_poly.type
_entity_poly.pdbx_seq_one_letter_code
_entity_poly.pdbx_strand_id
1 'polypeptide(L)'
;MDQIRSYTAIASLFIEPNKTKYIIVRHEIRTRLMENKRKVQDEGQDERKGDADDSTSTSIEQPSPKRARSTSLPDVNAFFGGNHLAFLPKQCSDDNKAFILNLLVNRLSTDSQWEKVLKPEFKRWEHCEDAIKDAADLGNLISDCFEKSDWRPLFEDSRLRYQLSPSTSFNTSYPAEDIQYFKEAFEKNYRSSHPDILLSAMDLYHLDETYYNRSFSVVQSSGMGKSRLVDHSATLRFTIPFNIQQDIQSGGRVYPPSDRKVRDFITATFENEVDAVTWPLVFLQALFTETVVQLKNYKKGQPQAIARLWYDWMKKESTVYEVGKERTKFYDRVEHEARKLAGLKPTNVQNPLRERRTALRAAATSLVERLQDLYGRVTDKFCAIVYFDEAHTLFPSNGGLHKCTPYFALMTVLNMIRDKRIFFVFLSTNPSLQTFAPNHALYPSIRVQNSYRLIPPFFELPFDTFSRGFTTQAKAEGKLTLAGVCDLGQMAKFGRPM
;
A
#
# COMPACT_ATOMS: atom_id res chain seq x y z
N MET A 1 28.47 -33.31 -30.65
CA MET A 1 29.30 -33.28 -29.43
C MET A 1 29.47 -31.87 -28.84
N ASP A 2 29.18 -30.80 -29.59
CA ASP A 2 29.32 -29.41 -29.08
C ASP A 2 28.18 -28.94 -28.15
N GLN A 3 27.01 -29.57 -28.16
CA GLN A 3 25.95 -29.27 -27.19
C GLN A 3 26.27 -29.78 -25.77
N ILE A 4 27.03 -30.87 -25.62
CA ILE A 4 27.36 -31.43 -24.30
C ILE A 4 28.42 -30.59 -23.59
N ARG A 5 29.35 -29.95 -24.32
CA ARG A 5 30.33 -29.00 -23.76
C ARG A 5 29.68 -27.72 -23.23
N SER A 6 28.54 -27.30 -23.80
CA SER A 6 27.77 -26.14 -23.33
C SER A 6 27.11 -26.40 -21.96
N TYR A 7 26.62 -27.62 -21.71
CA TYR A 7 26.00 -27.96 -20.42
C TYR A 7 27.02 -28.13 -19.28
N THR A 8 28.25 -28.60 -19.55
CA THR A 8 29.30 -28.69 -18.53
C THR A 8 29.85 -27.32 -18.12
N ALA A 9 29.86 -26.34 -19.03
CA ALA A 9 30.19 -24.94 -18.72
C ALA A 9 29.08 -24.24 -17.92
N ILE A 10 27.82 -24.63 -18.11
CA ILE A 10 26.68 -24.13 -17.33
C ILE A 10 26.68 -24.74 -15.91
N ALA A 11 27.02 -26.02 -15.76
CA ALA A 11 27.08 -26.68 -14.45
C ALA A 11 28.18 -26.13 -13.53
N SER A 12 29.30 -25.66 -14.09
CA SER A 12 30.41 -25.06 -13.33
C SER A 12 30.11 -23.64 -12.84
N LEU A 13 29.07 -22.98 -13.34
CA LEU A 13 28.57 -21.68 -12.84
C LEU A 13 27.70 -21.78 -11.58
N PHE A 14 27.31 -22.99 -11.15
CA PHE A 14 26.41 -23.19 -10.00
C PHE A 14 27.13 -23.38 -8.66
N ILE A 15 28.47 -23.39 -8.61
CA ILE A 15 29.23 -23.78 -7.40
C ILE A 15 29.96 -22.62 -6.69
N GLU A 16 29.93 -21.37 -7.17
CA GLU A 16 30.64 -20.26 -6.48
C GLU A 16 29.74 -19.15 -5.89
N PRO A 17 30.04 -18.65 -4.67
CA PRO A 17 29.12 -17.85 -3.87
C PRO A 17 29.32 -16.34 -4.04
N ASN A 18 29.40 -15.82 -5.28
CA ASN A 18 29.55 -14.38 -5.52
C ASN A 18 28.38 -13.79 -6.33
N LYS A 19 27.32 -13.41 -5.60
CA LYS A 19 26.04 -12.86 -6.10
C LYS A 19 26.16 -11.55 -6.90
N THR A 20 27.28 -10.82 -6.81
CA THR A 20 27.46 -9.52 -7.46
C THR A 20 27.67 -9.62 -8.98
N LYS A 21 28.27 -10.71 -9.49
CA LYS A 21 28.47 -10.91 -10.93
C LYS A 21 27.16 -11.23 -11.68
N TYR A 22 26.17 -11.81 -10.98
CA TYR A 22 24.91 -12.25 -11.57
C TYR A 22 24.04 -11.09 -12.08
N ILE A 23 24.08 -9.94 -11.40
CA ILE A 23 23.30 -8.75 -11.77
C ILE A 23 23.91 -8.04 -12.98
N ILE A 24 25.24 -7.99 -13.05
CA ILE A 24 25.98 -7.29 -14.12
C ILE A 24 25.80 -8.01 -15.46
N VAL A 25 25.96 -9.35 -15.49
CA VAL A 25 25.83 -10.14 -16.72
C VAL A 25 24.39 -10.10 -17.27
N ARG A 26 23.38 -10.13 -16.40
CA ARG A 26 21.97 -10.03 -16.81
C ARG A 26 21.63 -8.65 -17.39
N HIS A 27 22.25 -7.59 -16.89
CA HIS A 27 22.06 -6.24 -17.40
C HIS A 27 22.69 -6.07 -18.79
N GLU A 28 23.92 -6.56 -18.99
CA GLU A 28 24.63 -6.41 -20.27
C GLU A 28 23.94 -7.18 -21.42
N ILE A 29 23.43 -8.39 -21.14
CA ILE A 29 22.63 -9.17 -22.11
C ILE A 29 21.35 -8.42 -22.49
N ARG A 30 20.71 -7.76 -21.52
CA ARG A 30 19.46 -7.01 -21.74
C ARG A 30 19.70 -5.74 -22.56
N THR A 31 20.81 -5.03 -22.33
CA THR A 31 21.18 -3.83 -23.09
C THR A 31 21.44 -4.17 -24.56
N ARG A 32 22.17 -5.25 -24.85
CA ARG A 32 22.43 -5.70 -26.24
C ARG A 32 21.17 -6.14 -26.98
N LEU A 33 20.22 -6.77 -26.28
CA LEU A 33 18.92 -7.14 -26.86
C LEU A 33 18.05 -5.91 -27.19
N MET A 34 18.18 -4.83 -26.43
CA MET A 34 17.42 -3.59 -26.65
C MET A 34 18.01 -2.75 -27.79
N GLU A 35 19.33 -2.73 -27.96
CA GLU A 35 19.99 -2.10 -29.11
C GLU A 35 19.61 -2.78 -30.44
N ASN A 36 19.53 -4.11 -30.46
CA ASN A 36 19.08 -4.84 -31.64
C ASN A 36 17.60 -4.59 -31.97
N LYS A 37 16.73 -4.36 -30.97
CA LYS A 37 15.33 -4.00 -31.21
C LYS A 37 15.16 -2.58 -31.78
N ARG A 38 16.01 -1.62 -31.38
CA ARG A 38 15.97 -0.25 -31.92
C ARG A 38 16.37 -0.22 -33.39
N LYS A 39 17.41 -0.97 -33.78
CA LYS A 39 17.83 -1.06 -35.18
C LYS A 39 16.73 -1.62 -36.10
N VAL A 40 15.87 -2.49 -35.60
CA VAL A 40 14.75 -3.06 -36.36
C VAL A 40 13.54 -2.13 -36.45
N GLN A 41 13.40 -1.16 -35.53
CA GLN A 41 12.29 -0.20 -35.54
C GLN A 41 12.56 1.05 -36.39
N ASP A 42 13.82 1.47 -36.50
CA ASP A 42 14.19 2.64 -37.31
C ASP A 42 14.11 2.37 -38.83
N GLU A 43 13.99 1.11 -39.26
CA GLU A 43 13.80 0.73 -40.67
C GLU A 43 12.31 0.69 -41.10
N GLY A 44 11.36 0.95 -40.19
CA GLY A 44 9.95 0.61 -40.41
C GLY A 44 8.90 1.73 -40.36
N GLN A 45 9.26 3.01 -40.27
CA GLN A 45 8.25 4.08 -40.15
C GLN A 45 8.49 5.25 -41.09
N ASP A 46 7.99 5.10 -42.32
CA ASP A 46 7.63 6.21 -43.19
C ASP A 46 6.29 5.84 -43.86
N GLU A 47 5.16 6.13 -43.20
CA GLU A 47 3.86 6.39 -43.86
C GLU A 47 2.71 6.69 -42.86
N ARG A 48 1.99 7.79 -43.16
CA ARG A 48 0.57 8.14 -42.88
C ARG A 48 0.18 8.97 -41.64
N LYS A 49 -0.17 10.23 -41.99
CA LYS A 49 -1.08 11.18 -41.32
C LYS A 49 -2.56 10.86 -41.59
N GLY A 50 -3.47 11.35 -40.75
CA GLY A 50 -4.88 11.61 -41.11
C GLY A 50 -5.88 11.76 -39.94
N ASP A 51 -6.10 13.03 -39.54
CA ASP A 51 -7.27 13.80 -39.05
C ASP A 51 -8.56 13.22 -38.38
N ALA A 52 -9.08 14.07 -37.47
CA ALA A 52 -10.49 14.42 -37.13
C ALA A 52 -11.35 13.42 -36.29
N ASP A 53 -12.35 13.78 -35.47
CA ASP A 53 -12.87 15.04 -34.92
C ASP A 53 -13.80 14.75 -33.69
N ASP A 54 -14.26 15.85 -33.07
CA ASP A 54 -15.14 16.14 -31.92
C ASP A 54 -16.42 15.30 -31.63
N SER A 55 -16.84 15.23 -30.34
CA SER A 55 -18.24 15.43 -29.89
C SER A 55 -18.45 15.32 -28.37
N THR A 56 -19.16 16.31 -27.86
CA THR A 56 -19.62 16.58 -26.48
C THR A 56 -20.91 15.86 -26.09
N SER A 57 -21.09 15.53 -24.79
CA SER A 57 -22.42 15.45 -24.17
C SER A 57 -22.40 15.73 -22.66
N THR A 58 -23.44 16.43 -22.20
CA THR A 58 -23.66 16.98 -20.86
C THR A 58 -24.82 16.23 -20.19
N SER A 59 -24.74 15.97 -18.88
CA SER A 59 -25.94 15.72 -18.05
C SER A 59 -25.71 16.08 -16.57
N ILE A 60 -26.77 16.60 -15.98
CA ILE A 60 -26.92 17.25 -14.68
C ILE A 60 -27.59 16.26 -13.72
N GLU A 61 -27.14 16.15 -12.46
CA GLU A 61 -27.96 15.59 -11.37
C GLU A 61 -27.64 16.26 -10.02
N GLN A 62 -28.69 16.49 -9.21
CA GLN A 62 -28.66 17.10 -7.88
C GLN A 62 -28.72 16.03 -6.76
N PRO A 63 -28.27 16.34 -5.51
CA PRO A 63 -28.05 15.35 -4.47
C PRO A 63 -29.19 15.24 -3.44
N SER A 64 -29.24 14.11 -2.73
CA SER A 64 -30.11 13.85 -1.57
C SER A 64 -29.34 13.18 -0.42
N PRO A 65 -29.84 13.21 0.84
CA PRO A 65 -29.02 13.50 2.01
C PRO A 65 -28.52 12.30 2.84
N LYS A 66 -27.49 12.59 3.64
CA LYS A 66 -26.66 11.70 4.47
C LYS A 66 -27.42 11.08 5.66
N ARG A 67 -27.18 9.79 5.94
CA ARG A 67 -27.62 9.08 7.16
C ARG A 67 -26.42 8.52 7.94
N ALA A 68 -26.54 8.52 9.27
CA ALA A 68 -25.49 8.28 10.25
C ALA A 68 -25.02 6.81 10.36
N ARG A 69 -23.80 6.61 10.85
CA ARG A 69 -23.06 5.32 10.95
C ARG A 69 -23.50 4.45 12.13
N SER A 70 -23.61 3.15 11.88
CA SER A 70 -23.64 2.05 12.86
C SER A 70 -22.62 0.97 12.43
N THR A 71 -22.05 0.24 13.39
CA THR A 71 -21.11 -0.87 13.22
C THR A 71 -21.71 -1.95 12.31
N SER A 72 -21.34 -1.94 11.04
CA SER A 72 -22.01 -2.74 10.01
C SER A 72 -21.14 -3.89 9.53
N LEU A 73 -21.82 -5.00 9.26
CA LEU A 73 -21.34 -6.12 8.43
C LEU A 73 -20.80 -5.58 7.09
N PRO A 74 -19.98 -6.37 6.36
CA PRO A 74 -19.68 -6.05 4.97
C PRO A 74 -20.97 -5.73 4.21
N ASP A 75 -20.95 -4.71 3.35
CA ASP A 75 -22.16 -4.25 2.65
C ASP A 75 -22.64 -5.31 1.67
N VAL A 76 -23.58 -6.13 2.13
CA VAL A 76 -24.22 -7.19 1.35
C VAL A 76 -24.91 -6.62 0.11
N ASN A 77 -25.54 -5.44 0.24
CA ASN A 77 -26.31 -4.87 -0.86
C ASN A 77 -25.39 -4.36 -1.97
N ALA A 78 -24.18 -3.88 -1.63
CA ALA A 78 -23.15 -3.59 -2.63
C ALA A 78 -22.72 -4.84 -3.42
N PHE A 79 -22.75 -6.02 -2.78
CA PHE A 79 -22.40 -7.29 -3.40
C PHE A 79 -23.47 -7.79 -4.39
N PHE A 80 -24.74 -7.45 -4.15
CA PHE A 80 -25.89 -7.86 -4.98
C PHE A 80 -26.52 -6.71 -5.78
N GLY A 81 -25.89 -5.53 -5.84
CA GLY A 81 -26.42 -4.30 -6.44
C GLY A 81 -26.63 -4.31 -7.97
N GLY A 82 -26.66 -5.48 -8.61
CA GLY A 82 -27.05 -5.66 -10.00
C GLY A 82 -28.31 -6.53 -10.10
N ASN A 83 -29.06 -6.41 -11.20
CA ASN A 83 -30.30 -7.17 -11.53
C ASN A 83 -30.13 -8.70 -11.65
N HIS A 84 -29.16 -9.30 -10.97
CA HIS A 84 -28.83 -10.73 -11.02
C HIS A 84 -29.96 -11.64 -10.55
N LEU A 85 -30.95 -11.12 -9.82
CA LEU A 85 -32.11 -11.88 -9.37
C LEU A 85 -33.41 -11.46 -10.09
N ALA A 86 -33.33 -10.56 -11.07
CA ALA A 86 -34.49 -10.03 -11.79
C ALA A 86 -35.19 -11.06 -12.69
N PHE A 87 -34.57 -12.21 -12.95
CA PHE A 87 -35.17 -13.31 -13.71
C PHE A 87 -36.10 -14.20 -12.87
N LEU A 88 -36.10 -14.03 -11.54
CA LEU A 88 -36.93 -14.85 -10.65
C LEU A 88 -38.39 -14.35 -10.63
N PRO A 89 -39.38 -15.27 -10.54
CA PRO A 89 -40.79 -14.89 -10.47
C PRO A 89 -41.09 -14.01 -9.26
N LYS A 90 -41.96 -13.01 -9.43
CA LYS A 90 -42.38 -12.11 -8.33
C LYS A 90 -43.09 -12.83 -7.19
N GLN A 91 -43.74 -13.96 -7.47
CA GLN A 91 -44.24 -14.86 -6.43
C GLN A 91 -43.20 -15.95 -6.19
N CYS A 92 -42.54 -15.88 -5.05
CA CYS A 92 -41.54 -16.86 -4.64
C CYS A 92 -42.26 -18.08 -4.07
N SER A 93 -42.31 -19.20 -4.81
CA SER A 93 -42.61 -20.50 -4.22
C SER A 93 -41.57 -20.86 -3.17
N ASP A 94 -41.86 -21.79 -2.27
CA ASP A 94 -40.88 -22.20 -1.25
C ASP A 94 -39.61 -22.78 -1.88
N ASP A 95 -39.72 -23.47 -3.02
CA ASP A 95 -38.58 -23.89 -3.83
C ASP A 95 -37.75 -22.70 -4.33
N ASN A 96 -38.39 -21.62 -4.81
CA ASN A 96 -37.67 -20.43 -5.26
C ASN A 96 -36.96 -19.75 -4.09
N LYS A 97 -37.54 -19.75 -2.89
CA LYS A 97 -36.90 -19.19 -1.68
C LYS A 97 -35.69 -20.02 -1.28
N ALA A 98 -35.78 -21.36 -1.36
CA ALA A 98 -34.67 -22.27 -1.08
C ALA A 98 -33.52 -22.06 -2.06
N PHE A 99 -33.87 -21.87 -3.33
CA PHE A 99 -32.91 -21.52 -4.38
C PHE A 99 -32.20 -20.21 -4.12
N ILE A 100 -32.95 -19.16 -3.79
CA ILE A 100 -32.38 -17.84 -3.46
C ILE A 100 -31.42 -17.98 -2.28
N LEU A 101 -31.85 -18.62 -1.19
CA LEU A 101 -31.01 -18.78 0.00
C LEU A 101 -29.72 -19.54 -0.32
N ASN A 102 -29.82 -20.66 -1.04
CA ASN A 102 -28.67 -21.47 -1.42
C ASN A 102 -27.70 -20.70 -2.33
N LEU A 103 -28.23 -19.98 -3.32
CA LEU A 103 -27.45 -19.18 -4.25
C LEU A 103 -26.69 -18.07 -3.52
N LEU A 104 -27.38 -17.36 -2.62
CA LEU A 104 -26.79 -16.28 -1.82
C LEU A 104 -25.66 -16.80 -0.92
N VAL A 105 -25.89 -17.90 -0.20
CA VAL A 105 -24.87 -18.50 0.68
C VAL A 105 -23.68 -19.01 -0.11
N ASN A 106 -23.88 -19.71 -1.22
CA ASN A 106 -22.79 -20.19 -2.07
C ASN A 106 -21.98 -19.04 -2.66
N ARG A 107 -22.64 -17.97 -3.08
CA ARG A 107 -21.98 -16.81 -3.65
C ARG A 107 -21.16 -16.06 -2.60
N LEU A 108 -21.72 -15.77 -1.44
CA LEU A 108 -21.02 -15.06 -0.37
C LEU A 108 -19.90 -15.89 0.25
N SER A 109 -20.06 -17.21 0.33
CA SER A 109 -19.01 -18.10 0.85
C SER A 109 -17.74 -18.11 0.00
N THR A 110 -17.74 -17.50 -1.20
CA THR A 110 -16.50 -17.27 -1.96
C THR A 110 -15.64 -16.14 -1.39
N ASP A 111 -16.22 -15.30 -0.54
CA ASP A 111 -15.52 -14.29 0.24
C ASP A 111 -15.11 -14.86 1.61
N SER A 112 -13.81 -14.81 1.90
CA SER A 112 -13.21 -15.28 3.15
C SER A 112 -13.78 -14.66 4.43
N GLN A 113 -14.43 -13.49 4.35
CA GLN A 113 -15.10 -12.85 5.49
C GLN A 113 -16.44 -13.52 5.78
N TRP A 114 -17.23 -13.83 4.75
CA TRP A 114 -18.55 -14.43 4.88
C TRP A 114 -18.50 -15.93 5.13
N GLU A 115 -17.49 -16.63 4.62
CA GLU A 115 -17.28 -18.06 4.86
C GLU A 115 -17.17 -18.40 6.36
N LYS A 116 -16.66 -17.48 7.17
CA LYS A 116 -16.52 -17.65 8.63
C LYS A 116 -17.81 -17.37 9.41
N VAL A 117 -18.77 -16.69 8.79
CA VAL A 117 -19.99 -16.19 9.45
C VAL A 117 -21.18 -17.08 9.14
N LEU A 118 -21.30 -17.53 7.88
CA LEU A 118 -22.43 -18.32 7.40
C LEU A 118 -22.27 -19.80 7.75
N LYS A 119 -23.38 -20.44 8.15
CA LYS A 119 -23.35 -21.88 8.40
C LYS A 119 -23.22 -22.65 7.08
N PRO A 120 -22.27 -23.60 6.96
CA PRO A 120 -21.97 -24.30 5.72
C PRO A 120 -23.07 -25.27 5.29
N GLU A 121 -23.97 -25.68 6.18
CA GLU A 121 -25.12 -26.51 5.82
C GLU A 121 -25.98 -25.88 4.72
N PHE A 122 -26.15 -24.55 4.72
CA PHE A 122 -26.91 -23.82 3.70
C PHE A 122 -26.21 -23.74 2.33
N LYS A 123 -24.98 -24.26 2.20
CA LYS A 123 -24.38 -24.49 0.86
C LYS A 123 -25.08 -25.64 0.12
N ARG A 124 -25.73 -26.55 0.84
CA ARG A 124 -26.52 -27.65 0.28
C ARG A 124 -27.97 -27.23 0.14
N TRP A 125 -28.57 -27.63 -0.98
CA TRP A 125 -29.95 -27.28 -1.33
C TRP A 125 -30.95 -27.79 -0.29
N GLU A 126 -30.77 -29.03 0.15
CA GLU A 126 -31.70 -29.77 1.00
C GLU A 126 -31.90 -29.06 2.35
N HIS A 127 -30.81 -28.54 2.94
CA HIS A 127 -30.90 -27.80 4.19
C HIS A 127 -31.56 -26.42 4.04
N CYS A 128 -31.49 -25.80 2.85
CA CYS A 128 -32.23 -24.57 2.59
C CYS A 128 -33.73 -24.85 2.49
N GLU A 129 -34.11 -25.95 1.84
CA GLU A 129 -35.49 -26.40 1.70
C GLU A 129 -36.10 -26.74 3.07
N ASP A 130 -35.37 -27.53 3.88
CA ASP A 130 -35.78 -27.88 5.24
C ASP A 130 -35.94 -26.63 6.10
N ALA A 131 -34.99 -25.70 6.07
CA ALA A 131 -35.07 -24.47 6.87
C ALA A 131 -36.24 -23.55 6.50
N ILE A 132 -36.67 -23.54 5.24
CA ILE A 132 -37.83 -22.75 4.80
C ILE A 132 -39.14 -23.44 5.18
N LYS A 133 -39.18 -24.78 5.11
CA LYS A 133 -40.34 -25.57 5.56
C LYS A 133 -40.53 -25.49 7.07
N ASP A 134 -39.43 -25.58 7.82
CA ASP A 134 -39.43 -25.59 9.29
C ASP A 134 -39.67 -24.20 9.88
N ALA A 135 -39.38 -23.14 9.13
CA ALA A 135 -39.49 -21.76 9.61
C ALA A 135 -40.13 -20.83 8.57
N ALA A 136 -41.46 -20.76 8.59
CA ALA A 136 -42.24 -19.93 7.67
C ALA A 136 -41.85 -18.43 7.70
N ASP A 137 -41.36 -17.94 8.83
CA ASP A 137 -40.87 -16.57 8.99
C ASP A 137 -39.54 -16.33 8.25
N LEU A 138 -38.67 -17.34 8.09
CA LEU A 138 -37.48 -17.24 7.24
C LEU A 138 -37.86 -17.11 5.78
N GLY A 139 -38.87 -17.87 5.35
CA GLY A 139 -39.43 -17.76 4.00
C GLY A 139 -40.00 -16.36 3.71
N ASN A 140 -40.72 -15.79 4.68
CA ASN A 140 -41.24 -14.41 4.57
C ASN A 140 -40.10 -13.38 4.55
N LEU A 141 -39.06 -13.57 5.37
CA LEU A 141 -37.89 -12.70 5.39
C LEU A 141 -37.16 -12.65 4.04
N ILE A 142 -37.02 -13.81 3.37
CA ILE A 142 -36.42 -13.89 2.03
C ILE A 142 -37.28 -13.12 1.01
N SER A 143 -38.60 -13.32 1.02
CA SER A 143 -39.52 -12.58 0.14
C SER A 143 -39.42 -11.07 0.37
N ASP A 144 -39.41 -10.64 1.62
CA ASP A 144 -39.27 -9.23 2.01
C ASP A 144 -37.95 -8.62 1.53
N CYS A 145 -36.84 -9.34 1.71
CA CYS A 145 -35.53 -8.91 1.25
C CYS A 145 -35.47 -8.81 -0.28
N PHE A 146 -36.10 -9.76 -0.98
CA PHE A 146 -36.20 -9.78 -2.43
C PHE A 146 -37.02 -8.60 -2.96
N GLU A 147 -38.21 -8.36 -2.41
CA GLU A 147 -39.09 -7.25 -2.81
C GLU A 147 -38.44 -5.88 -2.56
N LYS A 148 -37.77 -5.72 -1.41
CA LYS A 148 -37.14 -4.45 -1.01
C LYS A 148 -35.74 -4.26 -1.58
N SER A 149 -35.19 -5.30 -2.23
CA SER A 149 -33.77 -5.35 -2.64
C SER A 149 -32.81 -5.01 -1.49
N ASP A 150 -33.17 -5.38 -0.26
CA ASP A 150 -32.37 -5.18 0.94
C ASP A 150 -32.16 -6.51 1.65
N TRP A 151 -30.97 -7.08 1.49
CA TRP A 151 -30.63 -8.40 1.99
C TRP A 151 -30.06 -8.39 3.42
N ARG A 152 -29.80 -7.21 3.98
CA ARG A 152 -29.24 -7.09 5.34
C ARG A 152 -30.06 -7.84 6.40
N PRO A 153 -31.41 -7.77 6.42
CA PRO A 153 -32.21 -8.48 7.42
C PRO A 153 -32.01 -10.00 7.37
N LEU A 154 -31.94 -10.57 6.16
CA LEU A 154 -31.69 -12.01 5.97
C LEU A 154 -30.35 -12.40 6.58
N PHE A 155 -29.29 -11.62 6.33
CA PHE A 155 -27.98 -11.95 6.86
C PHE A 155 -27.82 -11.65 8.33
N GLU A 156 -28.63 -10.78 8.93
CA GLU A 156 -28.73 -10.53 10.37
C GLU A 156 -29.46 -11.65 11.13
N ASP A 157 -30.17 -12.51 10.40
CA ASP A 157 -30.86 -13.65 10.97
C ASP A 157 -29.88 -14.65 11.60
N SER A 158 -30.12 -14.97 12.88
CA SER A 158 -29.27 -15.85 13.68
C SER A 158 -29.29 -17.30 13.18
N ARG A 159 -30.29 -17.71 12.40
CA ARG A 159 -30.40 -19.06 11.83
C ARG A 159 -29.34 -19.32 10.78
N LEU A 160 -28.96 -18.29 10.00
CA LEU A 160 -27.97 -18.38 8.93
C LEU A 160 -26.53 -18.23 9.43
N ARG A 161 -26.35 -17.77 10.67
CA ARG A 161 -25.05 -17.54 11.27
C ARG A 161 -24.66 -18.67 12.19
N TYR A 162 -23.37 -18.98 12.27
CA TYR A 162 -22.88 -19.60 13.48
C TYR A 162 -23.35 -18.76 14.67
N GLN A 163 -23.85 -19.40 15.73
CA GLN A 163 -23.71 -18.78 17.04
C GLN A 163 -22.21 -18.61 17.21
N LEU A 164 -21.71 -17.43 16.85
CA LEU A 164 -20.43 -16.99 17.32
C LEU A 164 -20.59 -17.08 18.83
N SER A 165 -20.13 -18.17 19.44
CA SER A 165 -19.73 -18.16 20.84
C SER A 165 -19.00 -16.85 20.95
N PRO A 166 -19.50 -15.88 21.78
CA PRO A 166 -19.07 -14.50 21.76
C PRO A 166 -17.59 -14.60 21.58
N SER A 167 -17.12 -14.17 20.40
CA SER A 167 -15.79 -14.53 19.97
C SER A 167 -14.97 -14.27 21.20
N THR A 168 -14.14 -15.25 21.58
CA THR A 168 -12.89 -14.85 22.20
C THR A 168 -12.29 -13.94 21.13
N SER A 169 -12.73 -12.66 21.11
CA SER A 169 -11.85 -11.55 21.23
C SER A 169 -10.78 -12.10 22.13
N PHE A 170 -9.73 -12.60 21.49
CA PHE A 170 -8.45 -12.55 22.12
C PHE A 170 -8.39 -11.08 22.50
N ASN A 171 -8.74 -10.81 23.76
CA ASN A 171 -8.44 -9.58 24.43
C ASN A 171 -6.91 -9.61 24.44
N THR A 172 -6.32 -9.28 23.30
CA THR A 172 -4.90 -9.07 23.06
C THR A 172 -4.54 -7.72 23.66
N SER A 173 -5.10 -7.43 24.84
CA SER A 173 -4.46 -6.57 25.81
C SER A 173 -3.23 -7.35 26.29
N TYR A 174 -2.22 -7.42 25.43
CA TYR A 174 -0.89 -7.78 25.86
C TYR A 174 -0.50 -6.83 27.00
N PRO A 175 0.08 -7.31 28.10
CA PRO A 175 0.69 -6.47 29.13
C PRO A 175 1.49 -5.31 28.52
N ALA A 176 1.56 -4.16 29.20
CA ALA A 176 2.38 -3.03 28.74
C ALA A 176 3.86 -3.43 28.49
N GLU A 177 4.34 -4.41 29.24
CA GLU A 177 5.69 -5.00 29.13
C GLU A 177 5.93 -5.68 27.77
N ASP A 178 4.88 -6.19 27.12
CA ASP A 178 5.01 -6.96 25.88
C ASP A 178 5.24 -6.10 24.63
N ILE A 179 4.69 -4.88 24.58
CA ILE A 179 4.92 -3.98 23.42
C ILE A 179 6.35 -3.44 23.43
N GLN A 180 6.95 -3.33 24.62
CA GLN A 180 8.31 -2.82 24.75
C GLN A 180 9.29 -3.70 23.97
N TYR A 181 9.06 -5.02 23.91
CA TYR A 181 9.81 -5.93 23.04
C TYR A 181 9.69 -5.57 21.55
N PHE A 182 8.55 -5.05 21.09
CA PHE A 182 8.39 -4.64 19.69
C PHE A 182 9.27 -3.44 19.35
N LYS A 183 9.29 -2.43 20.22
CA LYS A 183 10.18 -1.26 20.04
C LYS A 183 11.63 -1.67 20.12
N GLU A 184 12.00 -2.48 21.12
CA GLU A 184 13.38 -2.94 21.29
C GLU A 184 13.87 -3.77 20.11
N ALA A 185 13.08 -4.72 19.64
CA ALA A 185 13.42 -5.52 18.48
C ALA A 185 13.51 -4.65 17.21
N PHE A 186 12.60 -3.69 17.04
CA PHE A 186 12.60 -2.79 15.90
C PHE A 186 13.83 -1.88 15.87
N GLU A 187 14.20 -1.31 17.01
CA GLU A 187 15.31 -0.34 17.14
C GLU A 187 16.70 -1.00 17.28
N LYS A 188 16.75 -2.31 17.53
CA LYS A 188 18.03 -3.04 17.63
C LYS A 188 18.84 -2.92 16.32
N ASN A 189 20.17 -2.97 16.43
CA ASN A 189 21.06 -2.85 15.27
C ASN A 189 20.78 -3.93 14.21
N TYR A 190 20.60 -3.50 12.96
CA TYR A 190 20.39 -4.38 11.82
C TYR A 190 21.71 -5.10 11.48
N ARG A 191 21.67 -6.43 11.28
CA ARG A 191 22.88 -7.28 11.20
C ARG A 191 23.29 -7.69 9.79
N SER A 192 22.69 -7.12 8.75
CA SER A 192 22.96 -7.51 7.36
C SER A 192 23.08 -6.31 6.43
N SER A 193 23.63 -6.54 5.24
CA SER A 193 23.82 -5.55 4.18
C SER A 193 22.58 -5.33 3.30
N HIS A 194 21.42 -5.85 3.69
CA HIS A 194 20.18 -5.66 2.92
C HIS A 194 19.76 -4.20 2.75
N PRO A 195 19.95 -3.29 3.73
CA PRO A 195 19.73 -1.87 3.56
C PRO A 195 20.57 -1.30 2.41
N ASP A 196 21.86 -1.65 2.34
CA ASP A 196 22.76 -1.22 1.26
C ASP A 196 22.33 -1.77 -0.11
N ILE A 197 21.88 -3.02 -0.15
CA ILE A 197 21.37 -3.67 -1.37
C ILE A 197 20.10 -2.96 -1.85
N LEU A 198 19.17 -2.64 -0.93
CA LEU A 198 17.95 -1.92 -1.25
C LEU A 198 18.25 -0.53 -1.83
N LEU A 199 19.16 0.21 -1.20
CA LEU A 199 19.60 1.53 -1.68
C LEU A 199 20.30 1.43 -3.04
N SER A 200 21.09 0.38 -3.27
CA SER A 200 21.75 0.15 -4.56
C SER A 200 20.73 -0.16 -5.66
N ALA A 201 19.68 -0.94 -5.35
CA ALA A 201 18.59 -1.18 -6.29
C ALA A 201 17.82 0.10 -6.63
N MET A 202 17.56 0.97 -5.64
CA MET A 202 16.98 2.30 -5.86
C MET A 202 17.87 3.19 -6.74
N ASP A 203 19.19 3.19 -6.50
CA ASP A 203 20.16 3.92 -7.34
C ASP A 203 20.06 3.46 -8.81
N LEU A 204 19.97 2.15 -9.06
CA LEU A 204 19.82 1.60 -10.41
C LEU A 204 18.51 2.03 -11.08
N TYR A 205 17.37 1.96 -10.37
CA TYR A 205 16.09 2.41 -10.91
C TYR A 205 16.04 3.93 -11.12
N HIS A 206 16.77 4.70 -10.30
CA HIS A 206 16.81 6.15 -10.42
C HIS A 206 17.43 6.61 -11.75
N LEU A 207 18.41 5.86 -12.26
CA LEU A 207 19.12 6.17 -13.51
C LEU A 207 18.29 5.88 -14.77
N ASP A 208 17.22 5.06 -14.68
CA ASP A 208 16.40 4.70 -15.83
C ASP A 208 15.21 5.68 -15.99
N GLU A 209 15.28 6.57 -16.97
CA GLU A 209 14.24 7.56 -17.28
C GLU A 209 12.95 6.97 -17.88
N THR A 210 12.93 5.68 -18.23
CA THR A 210 11.75 5.02 -18.82
C THR A 210 10.64 4.71 -17.80
N TYR A 211 10.93 4.84 -16.50
CA TYR A 211 9.94 4.63 -15.45
C TYR A 211 9.00 5.84 -15.28
N TYR A 212 7.72 5.56 -15.11
CA TYR A 212 6.65 6.56 -14.97
C TYR A 212 6.92 7.53 -13.80
N ASN A 213 7.30 6.98 -12.65
CA ASN A 213 7.74 7.74 -11.50
C ASN A 213 8.81 6.95 -10.74
N ARG A 214 9.44 7.60 -9.75
CA ARG A 214 10.49 7.00 -8.91
C ARG A 214 9.88 6.36 -7.68
N SER A 215 9.01 5.38 -7.87
CA SER A 215 8.40 4.66 -6.76
C SER A 215 8.29 3.16 -6.98
N PHE A 216 8.30 2.41 -5.88
CA PHE A 216 7.90 1.00 -5.88
C PHE A 216 7.14 0.65 -4.60
N SER A 217 6.45 -0.49 -4.67
CA SER A 217 5.73 -1.06 -3.55
C SER A 217 6.45 -2.29 -3.03
N VAL A 218 6.46 -2.49 -1.71
CA VAL A 218 6.85 -3.72 -1.04
C VAL A 218 5.59 -4.36 -0.50
N VAL A 219 5.19 -5.49 -1.08
CA VAL A 219 3.94 -6.18 -0.75
C VAL A 219 4.28 -7.53 -0.13
N GLN A 220 4.24 -7.61 1.19
CA GLN A 220 4.48 -8.86 1.92
C GLN A 220 3.64 -8.91 3.19
N SER A 221 3.46 -10.10 3.74
CA SER A 221 2.74 -10.31 5.00
C SER A 221 3.29 -9.45 6.14
N SER A 222 2.44 -9.16 7.12
CA SER A 222 2.87 -8.50 8.36
C SER A 222 4.01 -9.29 9.03
N GLY A 223 4.90 -8.57 9.70
CA GLY A 223 6.02 -9.17 10.41
C GLY A 223 7.21 -9.68 9.61
N MET A 224 7.20 -9.61 8.28
CA MET A 224 8.34 -10.01 7.45
C MET A 224 9.53 -9.02 7.46
N GLY A 225 9.56 -8.03 8.36
CA GLY A 225 10.68 -7.09 8.49
C GLY A 225 10.72 -5.92 7.49
N LYS A 226 9.69 -5.74 6.65
CA LYS A 226 9.58 -4.64 5.65
C LYS A 226 9.90 -3.26 6.22
N SER A 227 9.10 -2.84 7.20
CA SER A 227 9.18 -1.51 7.83
C SER A 227 10.55 -1.29 8.45
N ARG A 228 11.11 -2.33 9.06
CA ARG A 228 12.42 -2.28 9.70
C ARG A 228 13.57 -2.18 8.71
N LEU A 229 13.52 -2.90 7.58
CA LEU A 229 14.53 -2.78 6.52
C LEU A 229 14.60 -1.33 6.00
N VAL A 230 13.44 -0.74 5.71
CA VAL A 230 13.37 0.65 5.19
C VAL A 230 13.72 1.67 6.28
N ASP A 231 13.25 1.47 7.51
CA ASP A 231 13.63 2.31 8.66
C ASP A 231 15.14 2.27 8.93
N HIS A 232 15.79 1.11 8.79
CA HIS A 232 17.24 1.05 8.93
C HIS A 232 17.95 1.73 7.75
N SER A 233 17.42 1.61 6.54
CA SER A 233 17.93 2.33 5.36
C SER A 233 17.88 3.85 5.54
N ALA A 234 16.96 4.37 6.36
CA ALA A 234 16.88 5.78 6.72
C ALA A 234 18.11 6.29 7.52
N THR A 235 18.87 5.40 8.14
CA THR A 235 20.14 5.77 8.80
C THR A 235 21.29 5.97 7.78
N LEU A 236 21.13 5.47 6.55
CA LEU A 236 22.12 5.48 5.49
C LEU A 236 21.82 6.49 4.38
N ARG A 237 20.54 6.83 4.18
CA ARG A 237 20.07 7.87 3.25
C ARG A 237 18.99 8.73 3.89
N PHE A 238 19.04 10.04 3.63
CA PHE A 238 18.03 10.97 4.11
C PHE A 238 16.61 10.49 3.76
N THR A 239 15.75 10.36 4.76
CA THR A 239 14.46 9.70 4.60
C THR A 239 13.37 10.37 5.41
N ILE A 240 12.21 10.59 4.80
CA ILE A 240 11.00 11.11 5.44
C ILE A 240 10.02 9.93 5.64
N PRO A 241 9.85 9.44 6.89
CA PRO A 241 9.03 8.27 7.18
C PRO A 241 7.56 8.64 7.47
N PHE A 242 6.62 8.00 6.79
CA PHE A 242 5.22 8.02 7.17
C PHE A 242 4.77 6.64 7.64
N ASN A 243 4.04 6.58 8.73
CA ASN A 243 3.21 5.43 9.07
C ASN A 243 1.76 5.88 9.06
N ILE A 244 0.98 5.38 8.10
CA ILE A 244 -0.39 5.84 7.87
C ILE A 244 -1.42 4.79 8.28
N GLN A 245 -1.04 3.91 9.20
CA GLN A 245 -1.89 2.86 9.75
C GLN A 245 -3.20 3.43 10.31
N GLN A 246 -4.31 2.75 10.03
CA GLN A 246 -5.61 3.02 10.66
C GLN A 246 -5.56 2.76 12.17
N ASP A 247 -6.35 3.51 12.94
CA ASP A 247 -6.42 3.29 14.39
C ASP A 247 -7.05 1.91 14.67
N ILE A 248 -6.39 1.10 15.49
CA ILE A 248 -6.91 -0.21 15.87
C ILE A 248 -8.02 -0.01 16.89
N GLN A 249 -9.22 -0.53 16.59
CA GLN A 249 -10.42 -0.27 17.38
C GLN A 249 -10.50 -1.02 18.72
N SER A 250 -9.53 -1.87 19.08
CA SER A 250 -9.62 -2.65 20.33
C SER A 250 -8.26 -3.21 20.75
N GLY A 251 -7.58 -2.54 21.68
CA GLY A 251 -6.44 -3.08 22.46
C GLY A 251 -5.16 -3.44 21.70
N GLY A 252 -5.20 -3.61 20.38
CA GLY A 252 -4.05 -3.96 19.56
C GLY A 252 -3.03 -2.83 19.53
N ARG A 253 -1.78 -3.20 19.78
CA ARG A 253 -0.65 -2.29 19.90
C ARG A 253 0.32 -2.59 18.78
N VAL A 254 0.73 -1.57 18.04
CA VAL A 254 1.64 -1.74 16.91
C VAL A 254 2.67 -0.64 16.86
N TYR A 255 3.90 -1.02 16.52
CA TYR A 255 5.04 -0.11 16.46
C TYR A 255 5.66 -0.13 15.05
N PRO A 256 6.03 1.02 14.46
CA PRO A 256 5.96 2.38 15.02
C PRO A 256 4.51 2.89 15.15
N PRO A 257 4.24 3.92 15.99
CA PRO A 257 2.93 4.57 16.06
C PRO A 257 2.54 5.25 14.74
N SER A 258 1.24 5.50 14.56
CA SER A 258 0.68 6.13 13.35
C SER A 258 0.83 7.65 13.34
N ASP A 259 1.18 8.23 12.19
CA ASP A 259 1.16 9.67 11.91
C ASP A 259 -0.27 10.12 11.57
N ARG A 260 -1.16 10.11 12.57
CA ARG A 260 -2.62 10.29 12.37
C ARG A 260 -2.99 11.48 11.49
N LYS A 261 -2.40 12.66 11.73
CA LYS A 261 -2.71 13.86 10.92
C LYS A 261 -2.27 13.73 9.47
N VAL A 262 -1.12 13.09 9.21
CA VAL A 262 -0.66 12.81 7.85
C VAL A 262 -1.62 11.83 7.19
N ARG A 263 -1.94 10.71 7.85
CA ARG A 263 -2.91 9.73 7.39
C ARG A 263 -4.22 10.41 7.01
N ASP A 264 -4.84 11.11 7.96
CA ASP A 264 -6.16 11.71 7.80
C ASP A 264 -6.17 12.75 6.65
N PHE A 265 -5.06 13.47 6.45
CA PHE A 265 -4.91 14.39 5.32
C PHE A 265 -4.83 13.67 3.98
N ILE A 266 -3.95 12.68 3.84
CA ILE A 266 -3.69 12.02 2.55
C ILE A 266 -4.77 11.01 2.17
N THR A 267 -5.52 10.47 3.15
CA THR A 267 -6.63 9.54 2.92
C THR A 267 -8.00 10.23 2.92
N ALA A 268 -8.02 11.57 2.91
CA ALA A 268 -9.27 12.31 2.77
C ALA A 268 -10.02 11.87 1.51
N THR A 269 -11.34 11.79 1.60
CA THR A 269 -12.20 11.54 0.44
C THR A 269 -12.41 12.83 -0.33
N PHE A 270 -12.40 12.75 -1.67
CA PHE A 270 -12.53 13.90 -2.55
C PHE A 270 -13.78 13.77 -3.41
N GLU A 271 -14.43 14.90 -3.69
CA GLU A 271 -15.66 14.94 -4.49
C GLU A 271 -15.34 14.84 -6.00
N ASN A 272 -14.17 15.32 -6.42
CA ASN A 272 -13.75 15.31 -7.82
C ASN A 272 -12.25 14.95 -7.99
N GLU A 273 -11.87 14.62 -9.23
CA GLU A 273 -10.51 14.19 -9.56
C GLU A 273 -9.46 15.31 -9.43
N VAL A 274 -9.85 16.57 -9.71
CA VAL A 274 -8.95 17.72 -9.57
C VAL A 274 -8.54 17.88 -8.12
N ASP A 275 -9.49 17.80 -7.19
CA ASP A 275 -9.21 17.80 -5.75
C ASP A 275 -8.38 16.59 -5.37
N ALA A 276 -8.72 15.40 -5.86
CA ALA A 276 -7.97 14.18 -5.56
C ALA A 276 -6.47 14.32 -5.87
N VAL A 277 -6.10 14.94 -6.99
CA VAL A 277 -4.69 15.22 -7.35
C VAL A 277 -4.13 16.42 -6.58
N THR A 278 -4.95 17.43 -6.31
CA THR A 278 -4.54 18.68 -5.67
C THR A 278 -4.06 18.48 -4.24
N TRP A 279 -4.73 17.64 -3.45
CA TRP A 279 -4.37 17.38 -2.06
C TRP A 279 -2.97 16.75 -1.87
N PRO A 280 -2.61 15.62 -2.50
CA PRO A 280 -1.26 15.08 -2.42
C PRO A 280 -0.20 16.02 -3.00
N LEU A 281 -0.57 16.86 -3.98
CA LEU A 281 0.33 17.87 -4.53
C LEU A 281 0.70 18.91 -3.47
N VAL A 282 -0.28 19.56 -2.84
CA VAL A 282 0.00 20.59 -1.83
C VAL A 282 0.63 20.00 -0.57
N PHE A 283 0.29 18.74 -0.24
CA PHE A 283 0.96 18.01 0.83
C PHE A 283 2.46 17.86 0.57
N LEU A 284 2.85 17.34 -0.60
CA LEU A 284 4.28 17.18 -0.93
C LEU A 284 5.00 18.53 -1.06
N GLN A 285 4.32 19.57 -1.55
CA GLN A 285 4.89 20.92 -1.58
C GLN A 285 5.18 21.43 -0.17
N ALA A 286 4.21 21.33 0.75
CA ALA A 286 4.38 21.73 2.14
C ALA A 286 5.46 20.88 2.83
N LEU A 287 5.45 19.56 2.61
CA LEU A 287 6.42 18.63 3.16
C LEU A 287 7.85 19.05 2.81
N PHE A 288 8.15 19.23 1.53
CA PHE A 288 9.50 19.58 1.09
C PHE A 288 9.92 20.97 1.57
N THR A 289 8.99 21.92 1.60
CA THR A 289 9.25 23.28 2.11
C THR A 289 9.61 23.25 3.60
N GLU A 290 8.80 22.59 4.42
CA GLU A 290 9.06 22.44 5.86
C GLU A 290 10.32 21.62 6.14
N THR A 291 10.61 20.58 5.33
CA THR A 291 11.88 19.85 5.44
C THR A 291 13.07 20.78 5.20
N VAL A 292 13.03 21.62 4.16
CA VAL A 292 14.11 22.59 3.89
C VAL A 292 14.27 23.58 5.04
N VAL A 293 13.16 24.05 5.63
CA VAL A 293 13.18 24.92 6.81
C VAL A 293 13.86 24.22 7.99
N GLN A 294 13.49 22.97 8.29
CA GLN A 294 14.08 22.21 9.38
C GLN A 294 15.58 21.95 9.16
N LEU A 295 15.98 21.70 7.90
CA LEU A 295 17.37 21.48 7.54
C LEU A 295 18.24 22.73 7.68
N LYS A 296 17.68 23.96 7.82
CA LYS A 296 18.43 25.20 8.09
C LYS A 296 19.40 25.10 9.25
N ASN A 297 19.05 24.31 10.25
CA ASN A 297 19.84 24.14 11.47
C ASN A 297 20.97 23.10 11.33
N TYR A 298 21.08 22.42 10.19
CA TYR A 298 22.05 21.36 9.97
C TYR A 298 23.35 21.94 9.42
N LYS A 299 24.47 21.46 9.96
CA LYS A 299 25.81 21.77 9.43
C LYS A 299 26.14 20.84 8.27
N LYS A 300 27.06 21.28 7.40
CA LYS A 300 27.59 20.42 6.34
C LYS A 300 28.28 19.20 6.91
N GLY A 301 28.18 18.06 6.23
CA GLY A 301 28.76 16.80 6.69
C GLY A 301 28.56 15.67 5.69
N GLN A 302 29.07 14.49 6.04
CA GLN A 302 28.90 13.30 5.21
C GLN A 302 27.41 12.95 5.04
N PRO A 303 26.95 12.53 3.84
CA PRO A 303 25.53 12.26 3.59
C PRO A 303 24.89 11.31 4.61
N GLN A 304 25.61 10.25 5.00
CA GLN A 304 25.16 9.30 6.00
C GLN A 304 25.05 9.93 7.40
N ALA A 305 25.94 10.85 7.77
CA ALA A 305 25.86 11.55 9.04
C ALA A 305 24.63 12.48 9.08
N ILE A 306 24.33 13.18 7.99
CA ILE A 306 23.12 14.00 7.87
C ILE A 306 21.86 13.13 7.94
N ALA A 307 21.85 12.00 7.23
CA ALA A 307 20.75 11.03 7.29
C ALA A 307 20.52 10.54 8.72
N ARG A 308 21.59 10.19 9.43
CA ARG A 308 21.55 9.73 10.81
C ARG A 308 21.02 10.80 11.77
N LEU A 309 21.50 12.05 11.65
CA LEU A 309 21.02 13.16 12.47
C LEU A 309 19.51 13.40 12.27
N TRP A 310 19.05 13.38 11.02
CA TRP A 310 17.64 13.52 10.70
C TRP A 310 16.81 12.35 11.25
N TYR A 311 17.30 11.12 11.08
CA TYR A 311 16.67 9.91 11.59
C TYR A 311 16.51 9.95 13.12
N ASP A 312 17.59 10.25 13.84
CA ASP A 312 17.60 10.32 15.29
C ASP A 312 16.67 11.46 15.78
N TRP A 313 16.61 12.60 15.07
CA TRP A 313 15.67 13.68 15.36
C TRP A 313 14.21 13.28 15.15
N MET A 314 13.89 12.60 14.04
CA MET A 314 12.53 12.10 13.75
C MET A 314 12.06 11.01 14.74
N LYS A 315 12.99 10.27 15.34
CA LYS A 315 12.69 9.24 16.35
C LYS A 315 12.75 9.73 17.79
N LYS A 316 13.36 10.89 18.03
CA LYS A 316 13.56 11.44 19.37
C LYS A 316 12.25 11.43 20.18
N GLU A 317 12.31 10.88 21.39
CA GLU A 317 11.17 10.79 22.33
C GLU A 317 9.97 9.96 21.82
N SER A 318 10.12 9.17 20.75
CA SER A 318 9.06 8.26 20.32
C SER A 318 8.91 7.10 21.30
N THR A 319 7.66 6.79 21.65
CA THR A 319 7.30 5.68 22.53
C THR A 319 6.64 4.57 21.72
N VAL A 320 6.24 3.49 22.40
CA VAL A 320 5.40 2.46 21.78
C VAL A 320 3.99 2.95 21.43
N TYR A 321 3.54 4.05 22.05
CA TYR A 321 2.18 4.57 21.93
C TYR A 321 2.09 5.79 21.01
N GLU A 322 3.11 6.64 21.05
CA GLU A 322 3.05 7.96 20.45
C GLU A 322 4.33 8.28 19.69
N VAL A 323 4.12 8.98 18.59
CA VAL A 323 5.20 9.61 17.83
C VAL A 323 5.83 10.72 18.68
N GLY A 324 7.16 10.79 18.66
CA GLY A 324 7.90 11.79 19.41
C GLY A 324 7.50 13.23 19.08
N LYS A 325 7.63 14.12 20.07
CA LYS A 325 7.15 15.52 19.99
C LYS A 325 7.65 16.28 18.77
N GLU A 326 8.91 16.04 18.37
CA GLU A 326 9.54 16.74 17.26
C GLU A 326 8.95 16.33 15.91
N ARG A 327 8.75 15.03 15.67
CA ARG A 327 8.07 14.52 14.47
C ARG A 327 6.60 14.94 14.43
N THR A 328 5.92 14.94 15.58
CA THR A 328 4.54 15.44 15.69
C THR A 328 4.45 16.91 15.31
N LYS A 329 5.28 17.79 15.90
CA LYS A 329 5.33 19.22 15.55
C LYS A 329 5.68 19.45 14.09
N PHE A 330 6.56 18.63 13.51
CA PHE A 330 6.94 18.72 12.11
C PHE A 330 5.74 18.43 11.21
N TYR A 331 5.05 17.32 11.42
CA TYR A 331 3.89 16.96 10.62
C TYR A 331 2.68 17.86 10.86
N ASP A 332 2.54 18.43 12.05
CA ASP A 332 1.56 19.47 12.32
C ASP A 332 1.76 20.71 11.43
N ARG A 333 3.02 21.16 11.26
CA ARG A 333 3.31 22.29 10.37
C ARG A 333 3.09 21.95 8.91
N VAL A 334 3.51 20.75 8.48
CA VAL A 334 3.28 20.27 7.11
C VAL A 334 1.79 20.24 6.80
N GLU A 335 0.99 19.67 7.69
CA GLU A 335 -0.46 19.59 7.53
C GLU A 335 -1.12 20.97 7.51
N HIS A 336 -0.72 21.86 8.42
CA HIS A 336 -1.22 23.23 8.47
C HIS A 336 -0.94 24.00 7.18
N GLU A 337 0.31 24.01 6.70
CA GLU A 337 0.67 24.69 5.46
C GLU A 337 0.01 24.02 4.24
N ALA A 338 -0.12 22.69 4.22
CA ALA A 338 -0.81 21.99 3.14
C ALA A 338 -2.30 22.40 3.07
N ARG A 339 -3.00 22.52 4.20
CA ARG A 339 -4.40 23.00 4.23
C ARG A 339 -4.53 24.44 3.78
N LYS A 340 -3.60 25.30 4.21
CA LYS A 340 -3.54 26.69 3.77
C LYS A 340 -3.36 26.76 2.25
N LEU A 341 -2.40 26.03 1.69
CA LEU A 341 -2.18 25.92 0.25
C LEU A 341 -3.40 25.34 -0.49
N ALA A 342 -4.11 24.38 0.11
CA ALA A 342 -5.34 23.84 -0.46
C ALA A 342 -6.42 24.91 -0.61
N GLY A 343 -6.61 25.73 0.43
CA GLY A 343 -7.61 26.81 0.48
C GLY A 343 -7.26 28.07 -0.34
N LEU A 344 -6.03 28.21 -0.81
CA LEU A 344 -5.66 29.33 -1.68
C LEU A 344 -6.29 29.19 -3.06
N LYS A 345 -6.96 30.27 -3.51
CA LYS A 345 -7.42 30.38 -4.89
C LYS A 345 -6.20 30.49 -5.82
N PRO A 346 -6.10 29.65 -6.86
CA PRO A 346 -5.02 29.73 -7.83
C PRO A 346 -5.05 31.08 -8.54
N THR A 347 -3.88 31.67 -8.78
CA THR A 347 -3.76 32.95 -9.49
C THR A 347 -4.08 32.77 -10.97
N ASN A 348 -3.75 31.60 -11.53
CA ASN A 348 -4.14 31.21 -12.87
C ASN A 348 -5.44 30.39 -12.83
N VAL A 349 -6.57 31.09 -13.01
CA VAL A 349 -7.92 30.48 -13.05
C VAL A 349 -8.06 29.49 -14.21
N GLN A 350 -7.38 29.72 -15.34
CA GLN A 350 -7.42 28.82 -16.50
C GLN A 350 -6.67 27.50 -16.27
N ASN A 351 -5.60 27.47 -15.47
CA ASN A 351 -4.84 26.24 -15.23
C ASN A 351 -4.24 26.15 -13.82
N PRO A 352 -5.08 25.87 -12.81
CA PRO A 352 -4.66 25.87 -11.41
C PRO A 352 -3.66 24.76 -11.08
N LEU A 353 -3.75 23.62 -11.78
CA LEU A 353 -2.82 22.50 -11.59
C LEU A 353 -1.41 22.81 -12.12
N ARG A 354 -1.26 23.63 -13.16
CA ARG A 354 0.05 24.02 -13.71
C ARG A 354 0.84 24.89 -12.73
N GLU A 355 0.19 25.86 -12.11
CA GLU A 355 0.78 26.72 -11.08
C GLU A 355 1.26 25.87 -9.89
N ARG A 356 0.35 25.06 -9.34
CA ARG A 356 0.64 24.15 -8.23
C ARG A 356 1.77 23.17 -8.57
N ARG A 357 1.75 22.57 -9.77
CA ARG A 357 2.85 21.71 -10.27
C ARG A 357 4.19 22.43 -10.27
N THR A 358 4.22 23.70 -10.68
CA THR A 358 5.45 24.51 -10.71
C THR A 358 5.97 24.72 -9.29
N ALA A 359 5.09 25.06 -8.36
CA ALA A 359 5.43 25.23 -6.95
C ALA A 359 5.95 23.94 -6.30
N LEU A 360 5.31 22.79 -6.56
CA LEU A 360 5.80 21.48 -6.11
C LEU A 360 7.20 21.18 -6.66
N ARG A 361 7.42 21.41 -7.96
CA ARG A 361 8.73 21.18 -8.60
C ARG A 361 9.81 22.08 -8.01
N ALA A 362 9.48 23.33 -7.70
CA ALA A 362 10.38 24.26 -7.01
C ALA A 362 10.72 23.75 -5.60
N ALA A 363 9.72 23.37 -4.80
CA ALA A 363 9.94 22.83 -3.46
C ALA A 363 10.80 21.55 -3.46
N ALA A 364 10.54 20.63 -4.40
CA ALA A 364 11.34 19.42 -4.57
C ALA A 364 12.79 19.73 -5.00
N THR A 365 12.99 20.75 -5.83
CA THR A 365 14.33 21.21 -6.25
C THR A 365 15.09 21.80 -5.06
N SER A 366 14.45 22.70 -4.30
CA SER A 366 15.02 23.30 -3.10
C SER A 366 15.44 22.25 -2.07
N LEU A 367 14.65 21.17 -1.90
CA LEU A 367 15.03 20.06 -1.02
C LEU A 367 16.30 19.36 -1.50
N VAL A 368 16.36 18.99 -2.79
CA VAL A 368 17.51 18.29 -3.37
C VAL A 368 18.77 19.17 -3.30
N GLU A 369 18.67 20.44 -3.70
CA GLU A 369 19.78 21.40 -3.63
C GLU A 369 20.26 21.60 -2.20
N ARG A 370 19.32 21.71 -1.25
CA ARG A 370 19.67 21.85 0.16
C ARG A 370 20.43 20.65 0.68
N LEU A 371 20.00 19.44 0.33
CA LEU A 371 20.69 18.22 0.74
C LEU A 371 22.09 18.16 0.11
N GLN A 372 22.23 18.50 -1.17
CA GLN A 372 23.53 18.54 -1.85
C GLN A 372 24.50 19.56 -1.24
N ASP A 373 24.00 20.75 -0.88
CA ASP A 373 24.79 21.77 -0.16
C ASP A 373 25.28 21.24 1.20
N LEU A 374 24.39 20.58 1.96
CA LEU A 374 24.76 19.92 3.22
C LEU A 374 25.79 18.82 3.02
N TYR A 375 25.74 18.09 1.92
CA TYR A 375 26.70 17.03 1.60
C TYR A 375 28.07 17.59 1.16
N GLY A 376 28.14 18.87 0.80
CA GLY A 376 29.34 19.50 0.26
C GLY A 376 29.79 18.94 -1.10
N ARG A 377 28.92 18.15 -1.77
CA ARG A 377 29.21 17.54 -3.07
C ARG A 377 27.93 17.21 -3.82
N VAL A 378 28.00 17.29 -5.15
CA VAL A 378 26.98 16.76 -6.05
C VAL A 378 27.25 15.27 -6.22
N THR A 379 26.29 14.44 -5.81
CA THR A 379 26.27 13.00 -6.11
C THR A 379 25.54 12.78 -7.44
N ASP A 380 25.47 11.58 -8.00
CA ASP A 380 24.57 11.14 -9.09
C ASP A 380 23.35 10.34 -8.56
N LYS A 381 23.46 9.78 -7.35
CA LYS A 381 22.45 8.95 -6.66
C LYS A 381 21.17 9.70 -6.28
N PHE A 382 20.08 9.03 -5.94
CA PHE A 382 18.95 9.78 -5.36
C PHE A 382 19.35 10.41 -4.00
N CYS A 383 18.81 11.58 -3.68
CA CYS A 383 19.17 12.37 -2.50
C CYS A 383 18.27 12.07 -1.29
N ALA A 384 16.99 11.78 -1.52
CA ALA A 384 16.00 11.58 -0.46
C ALA A 384 15.09 10.38 -0.73
N ILE A 385 14.63 9.74 0.34
CA ILE A 385 13.56 8.74 0.32
C ILE A 385 12.35 9.33 1.03
N VAL A 386 11.15 9.05 0.51
CA VAL A 386 9.89 9.24 1.21
C VAL A 386 9.21 7.88 1.25
N TYR A 387 8.87 7.36 2.43
CA TYR A 387 8.16 6.09 2.47
C TYR A 387 6.85 6.17 3.24
N PHE A 388 5.89 5.36 2.80
CA PHE A 388 4.57 5.20 3.39
C PHE A 388 4.46 3.77 3.92
N ASP A 389 4.50 3.61 5.23
CA ASP A 389 4.18 2.36 5.91
C ASP A 389 2.67 2.19 6.06
N GLU A 390 2.21 0.95 5.96
CA GLU A 390 0.79 0.60 5.87
C GLU A 390 0.07 1.33 4.72
N ALA A 391 0.73 1.39 3.56
CA ALA A 391 0.26 2.03 2.33
C ALA A 391 -1.08 1.46 1.81
N HIS A 392 -1.50 0.28 2.28
CA HIS A 392 -2.82 -0.28 1.95
C HIS A 392 -3.96 0.65 2.36
N THR A 393 -3.74 1.52 3.35
CA THR A 393 -4.68 2.54 3.81
C THR A 393 -5.02 3.58 2.71
N LEU A 394 -4.18 3.71 1.67
CA LEU A 394 -4.44 4.58 0.51
C LEU A 394 -5.52 4.02 -0.45
N PHE A 395 -6.04 2.82 -0.16
CA PHE A 395 -7.13 2.19 -0.91
C PHE A 395 -8.34 2.08 0.02
N PRO A 396 -9.27 3.05 -0.01
CA PRO A 396 -10.44 3.01 0.87
C PRO A 396 -11.31 1.78 0.59
N SER A 397 -11.77 1.12 1.66
CA SER A 397 -12.58 -0.10 1.59
C SER A 397 -13.97 0.11 0.97
N ASN A 398 -14.44 1.36 0.92
CA ASN A 398 -15.73 1.71 0.37
C ASN A 398 -15.56 1.94 -1.14
N GLY A 399 -15.60 0.85 -1.90
CA GLY A 399 -15.54 0.80 -3.36
C GLY A 399 -16.71 1.49 -4.05
N GLY A 400 -16.92 2.77 -3.79
CA GLY A 400 -17.64 3.62 -4.75
C GLY A 400 -16.85 3.65 -6.05
N LEU A 401 -17.55 3.77 -7.17
CA LEU A 401 -17.03 3.87 -8.55
C LEU A 401 -16.04 5.03 -8.81
N HIS A 402 -15.42 5.61 -7.79
CA HIS A 402 -14.36 6.59 -7.96
C HIS A 402 -13.11 5.89 -8.50
N LYS A 403 -12.87 6.06 -9.81
CA LYS A 403 -11.71 5.56 -10.55
C LYS A 403 -10.34 6.02 -10.00
N CYS A 404 -10.32 6.99 -9.08
CA CYS A 404 -9.09 7.61 -8.56
C CYS A 404 -8.99 7.43 -7.03
N THR A 405 -8.19 6.45 -6.59
CA THR A 405 -7.84 6.29 -5.17
C THR A 405 -6.78 7.32 -4.76
N PRO A 406 -6.64 7.64 -3.46
CA PRO A 406 -5.53 8.45 -2.96
C PRO A 406 -4.15 7.99 -3.45
N TYR A 407 -3.95 6.66 -3.59
CA TYR A 407 -2.74 6.11 -4.18
C TYR A 407 -2.53 6.54 -5.63
N PHE A 408 -3.53 6.44 -6.50
CA PHE A 408 -3.40 6.82 -7.91
C PHE A 408 -3.22 8.33 -8.10
N ALA A 409 -3.90 9.13 -7.28
CA ALA A 409 -3.70 10.57 -7.25
C ALA A 409 -2.25 10.91 -6.85
N LEU A 410 -1.73 10.27 -5.81
CA LEU A 410 -0.34 10.43 -5.39
C LEU A 410 0.62 10.01 -6.51
N MET A 411 0.42 8.86 -7.16
CA MET A 411 1.27 8.39 -8.27
C MET A 411 1.32 9.38 -9.44
N THR A 412 0.19 10.06 -9.72
CA THR A 412 0.10 11.14 -10.71
C THR A 412 0.96 12.33 -10.31
N VAL A 413 0.89 12.75 -9.04
CA VAL A 413 1.74 13.82 -8.50
C VAL A 413 3.22 13.43 -8.51
N LEU A 414 3.57 12.19 -8.16
CA LEU A 414 4.96 11.71 -8.18
C LEU A 414 5.57 11.77 -9.59
N ASN A 415 4.79 11.47 -10.63
CA ASN A 415 5.25 11.62 -12.02
C ASN A 415 5.56 13.08 -12.38
N MET A 416 4.98 14.08 -11.70
CA MET A 416 5.29 15.50 -11.93
C MET A 416 6.69 15.91 -11.45
N ILE A 417 7.30 15.11 -10.57
CA ILE A 417 8.64 15.32 -9.98
C ILE A 417 9.57 14.13 -10.22
N ARG A 418 9.29 13.27 -11.22
CA ARG A 418 10.08 12.05 -11.48
C ARG A 418 11.55 12.31 -11.85
N ASP A 419 11.84 13.49 -12.40
CA ASP A 419 13.17 13.99 -12.73
C ASP A 419 13.91 14.53 -11.50
N LYS A 420 13.24 14.58 -10.33
CA LYS A 420 13.84 14.97 -9.07
C LYS A 420 14.43 13.75 -8.39
N ARG A 421 15.50 13.99 -7.63
CA ARG A 421 16.31 12.96 -6.97
C ARG A 421 15.69 12.50 -5.65
N ILE A 422 14.40 12.18 -5.71
CA ILE A 422 13.57 11.77 -4.59
C ILE A 422 12.91 10.44 -4.96
N PHE A 423 13.07 9.44 -4.11
CA PHE A 423 12.53 8.10 -4.31
C PHE A 423 11.37 7.84 -3.34
N PHE A 424 10.32 7.17 -3.79
CA PHE A 424 9.12 6.88 -2.98
C PHE A 424 8.94 5.38 -2.75
N VAL A 425 8.64 4.97 -1.52
CA VAL A 425 8.47 3.55 -1.17
C VAL A 425 7.14 3.33 -0.48
N PHE A 426 6.35 2.37 -0.95
CA PHE A 426 5.05 2.03 -0.38
C PHE A 426 5.12 0.64 0.27
N LEU A 427 5.01 0.56 1.58
CA LEU A 427 5.03 -0.71 2.31
C LEU A 427 3.60 -1.15 2.59
N SER A 428 3.23 -2.33 2.12
CA SER A 428 1.87 -2.83 2.21
C SER A 428 1.84 -4.28 2.70
N THR A 429 0.84 -4.56 3.51
CA THR A 429 0.45 -5.89 3.99
C THR A 429 -0.75 -6.44 3.23
N ASN A 430 -1.33 -5.68 2.29
CA ASN A 430 -2.48 -6.11 1.51
C ASN A 430 -2.07 -7.26 0.55
N PRO A 431 -2.74 -8.41 0.60
CA PRO A 431 -2.45 -9.54 -0.29
C PRO A 431 -2.79 -9.26 -1.76
N SER A 432 -3.62 -8.25 -2.05
CA SER A 432 -4.01 -7.88 -3.41
C SER A 432 -2.89 -7.14 -4.14
N LEU A 433 -2.00 -7.90 -4.78
CA LEU A 433 -0.94 -7.37 -5.65
C LEU A 433 -1.50 -6.49 -6.78
N GLN A 434 -2.68 -6.84 -7.31
CA GLN A 434 -3.32 -6.11 -8.41
C GLN A 434 -3.58 -4.63 -8.07
N THR A 435 -3.74 -4.33 -6.78
CA THR A 435 -4.05 -2.99 -6.30
C THR A 435 -2.82 -2.06 -6.37
N PHE A 436 -1.62 -2.58 -6.08
CA PHE A 436 -0.36 -1.81 -6.11
C PHE A 436 0.41 -1.94 -7.43
N ALA A 437 0.16 -3.00 -8.18
CA ALA A 437 0.76 -3.28 -9.47
C ALA A 437 -0.32 -3.75 -10.45
N PRO A 438 -1.26 -2.86 -10.84
CA PRO A 438 -2.27 -3.22 -11.82
C PRO A 438 -1.62 -3.56 -13.16
N ASN A 439 -2.31 -4.36 -13.97
CA ASN A 439 -1.88 -4.65 -15.33
C ASN A 439 -1.65 -3.32 -16.07
N HIS A 440 -0.58 -3.26 -16.85
CA HIS A 440 -0.20 -2.09 -17.64
C HIS A 440 -1.37 -1.55 -18.48
N ALA A 441 -2.16 -2.43 -19.09
CA ALA A 441 -3.36 -2.08 -19.85
C ALA A 441 -4.49 -1.48 -18.99
N LEU A 442 -4.52 -1.79 -17.69
CA LEU A 442 -5.54 -1.35 -16.74
C LEU A 442 -5.06 -0.17 -15.88
N TYR A 443 -3.84 0.34 -16.13
CA TYR A 443 -3.32 1.46 -15.35
C TYR A 443 -4.11 2.75 -15.67
N PRO A 444 -4.60 3.52 -14.67
CA PRO A 444 -5.46 4.69 -14.93
C PRO A 444 -4.82 5.78 -15.79
N SER A 445 -3.48 5.89 -15.75
CA SER A 445 -2.72 6.82 -16.57
C SER A 445 -2.42 6.25 -17.96
N ILE A 446 -3.01 6.85 -18.99
CA ILE A 446 -2.73 6.57 -20.43
C ILE A 446 -1.22 6.62 -20.73
N ARG A 447 -0.47 7.47 -20.00
CA ARG A 447 0.99 7.58 -20.18
C ARG A 447 1.70 6.27 -19.84
N VAL A 448 1.23 5.56 -18.82
CA VAL A 448 1.76 4.24 -18.50
C VAL A 448 1.42 3.32 -19.65
N GLN A 449 0.14 3.21 -20.04
CA GLN A 449 -0.33 2.36 -21.14
C GLN A 449 0.45 2.53 -22.46
N ASN A 450 0.90 3.74 -22.78
CA ASN A 450 1.50 4.02 -24.08
C ASN A 450 3.03 4.10 -24.11
N SER A 451 3.72 4.43 -23.00
CA SER A 451 5.15 4.78 -23.10
C SER A 451 6.01 4.55 -21.86
N TYR A 452 5.43 4.55 -20.65
CA TYR A 452 6.21 4.43 -19.43
C TYR A 452 6.12 3.04 -18.80
N ARG A 453 7.20 2.63 -18.15
CA ARG A 453 7.27 1.41 -17.34
C ARG A 453 6.95 1.70 -15.89
N LEU A 454 6.43 0.71 -15.18
CA LEU A 454 6.34 0.75 -13.71
C LEU A 454 7.52 -0.02 -13.13
N ILE A 455 8.02 0.43 -11.98
CA ILE A 455 9.00 -0.37 -11.22
C ILE A 455 8.22 -1.53 -10.60
N PRO A 456 8.65 -2.79 -10.80
CA PRO A 456 7.92 -3.94 -10.29
C PRO A 456 7.90 -3.91 -8.75
N PRO A 457 6.81 -4.39 -8.12
CA PRO A 457 6.75 -4.49 -6.67
C PRO A 457 7.73 -5.55 -6.16
N PHE A 458 8.24 -5.34 -4.95
CA PHE A 458 9.02 -6.33 -4.20
C PHE A 458 8.05 -7.17 -3.36
N PHE A 459 7.99 -8.47 -3.63
CA PHE A 459 7.16 -9.42 -2.89
C PHE A 459 7.96 -10.30 -1.93
N GLU A 460 9.29 -10.19 -1.97
CA GLU A 460 10.17 -10.94 -1.09
C GLU A 460 11.38 -10.09 -0.69
N LEU A 461 11.28 -9.42 0.45
CA LEU A 461 12.43 -8.98 1.21
C LEU A 461 12.85 -10.10 2.18
N PRO A 462 14.15 -10.23 2.44
CA PRO A 462 14.65 -11.22 3.37
C PRO A 462 14.13 -10.95 4.78
N PHE A 463 13.83 -12.04 5.50
CA PHE A 463 13.52 -11.97 6.92
C PHE A 463 14.63 -11.30 7.70
N ASP A 464 14.24 -10.75 8.84
CA ASP A 464 15.19 -10.11 9.72
C ASP A 464 16.29 -11.07 10.19
N THR A 465 17.53 -10.63 10.03
CA THR A 465 18.73 -11.44 10.30
C THR A 465 19.02 -11.70 11.78
N PHE A 466 18.15 -11.26 12.71
CA PHE A 466 18.19 -11.76 14.09
C PHE A 466 17.80 -13.22 14.23
N SER A 467 17.25 -13.83 13.18
CA SER A 467 17.07 -15.28 13.07
C SER A 467 18.40 -16.06 13.04
N ARG A 468 19.55 -15.42 12.78
CA ARG A 468 20.84 -16.13 12.72
C ARG A 468 21.21 -16.64 14.11
N GLY A 469 21.17 -17.96 14.27
CA GLY A 469 21.37 -18.62 15.55
C GLY A 469 20.12 -18.70 16.43
N PHE A 470 18.95 -18.28 15.93
CA PHE A 470 17.67 -18.37 16.65
C PHE A 470 17.40 -19.80 17.09
N THR A 471 17.51 -20.78 16.19
CA THR A 471 17.24 -22.19 16.53
C THR A 471 18.18 -22.68 17.62
N THR A 472 19.46 -22.30 17.55
CA THR A 472 20.46 -22.65 18.57
C THR A 472 20.14 -22.00 19.92
N GLN A 473 19.79 -20.71 19.91
CA GLN A 473 19.42 -19.95 21.11
C GLN A 473 18.13 -20.48 21.73
N ALA A 474 17.06 -20.62 20.94
CA ALA A 474 15.77 -21.16 21.39
C ALA A 474 15.92 -22.58 21.95
N LYS A 475 16.77 -23.41 21.34
CA LYS A 475 17.09 -24.75 21.88
C LYS A 475 17.83 -24.67 23.22
N ALA A 476 18.82 -23.79 23.34
CA ALA A 476 19.58 -23.60 24.58
C ALA A 476 18.71 -23.05 25.73
N GLU A 477 17.75 -22.18 25.41
CA GLU A 477 16.78 -21.60 26.36
C GLU A 477 15.60 -22.53 26.68
N GLY A 478 15.52 -23.72 26.07
CA GLY A 478 14.36 -24.62 26.21
C GLY A 478 13.07 -24.09 25.57
N LYS A 479 13.18 -23.07 24.70
CA LYS A 479 12.08 -22.39 24.01
C LYS A 479 11.81 -22.90 22.59
N LEU A 480 12.48 -23.96 22.14
CA LEU A 480 12.18 -24.62 20.86
C LEU A 480 10.93 -25.52 20.97
N THR A 481 9.83 -24.91 21.38
CA THR A 481 8.50 -25.50 21.48
C THR A 481 7.52 -24.60 20.74
N LEU A 482 6.33 -25.09 20.37
CA LEU A 482 5.34 -24.24 19.70
C LEU A 482 5.00 -23.00 20.55
N ALA A 483 4.75 -23.20 21.85
CA ALA A 483 4.51 -22.10 22.79
C ALA A 483 5.71 -21.15 22.90
N GLY A 484 6.93 -21.67 22.94
CA GLY A 484 8.15 -20.86 23.04
C GLY A 484 8.44 -20.06 21.77
N VAL A 485 8.09 -20.56 20.58
CA VAL A 485 8.25 -19.82 19.31
C VAL A 485 7.12 -18.80 19.11
N CYS A 486 5.93 -19.05 19.67
CA CYS A 486 4.81 -18.10 19.72
C CYS A 486 4.94 -17.03 20.82
N ASP A 487 5.99 -17.10 21.66
CA ASP A 487 6.33 -16.04 22.61
C ASP A 487 6.60 -14.73 21.85
N LEU A 488 5.98 -13.63 22.29
CA LEU A 488 6.10 -12.33 21.61
C LEU A 488 7.55 -11.85 21.52
N GLY A 489 8.34 -12.11 22.57
CA GLY A 489 9.76 -11.80 22.56
C GLY A 489 10.54 -12.58 21.50
N GLN A 490 10.13 -13.81 21.17
CA GLN A 490 10.71 -14.59 20.08
C GLN A 490 10.16 -14.15 18.71
N MET A 491 8.85 -13.93 18.58
CA MET A 491 8.23 -13.42 17.35
C MET A 491 8.83 -12.07 16.93
N ALA A 492 9.14 -11.19 17.89
CA ALA A 492 9.75 -9.89 17.66
C ALA A 492 11.15 -10.00 17.02
N LYS A 493 11.84 -11.13 17.19
CA LYS A 493 13.14 -11.36 16.54
C LYS A 493 13.01 -11.59 15.03
N PHE A 494 11.85 -11.99 14.54
CA PHE A 494 11.62 -12.21 13.10
C PHE A 494 11.15 -10.95 12.36
N GLY A 495 10.84 -9.88 13.09
CA GLY A 495 10.35 -8.62 12.57
C GLY A 495 9.29 -8.01 13.48
N ARG A 496 8.25 -7.40 12.92
CA ARG A 496 7.11 -6.85 13.66
C ARG A 496 6.15 -8.00 14.05
N PRO A 497 5.93 -8.34 15.32
CA PRO A 497 4.96 -9.38 15.67
C PRO A 497 3.57 -9.00 15.17
N MET A 498 2.81 -10.00 14.70
CA MET A 498 1.46 -9.82 14.17
C MET A 498 0.44 -9.63 15.29
#